data_AF-A0A966IU37-F1
#
_entry.id   AF-A0A966IU37-F1
#
_cell.length_a   1.000
_cell.length_b   1.000
_cell.length_c   1.000
_cell.angle_alpha   90.00
_cell.angle_beta   90.00
_cell.angle_gamma   90.00
#
_symmetry.space_group_name_H-M   'P 1'
#
loop_
_entity.id
_entity.type
_entity.pdbx_description
1 polymer ?
#
loop_
_entity_poly.entity_id
_entity_poly.type
_entity_poly.pdbx_seq_one_letter_code
_entity_poly.pdbx_strand_id
1 'polypeptide(L)'
;MTHDHEVRHLSDIDRRKLLELSALAIGGAALSALFPLSKSEAATLVKLPGFSSFANSVKVFKSGKYYMVESNGIPDHQMMVGIKAWQQQVPTVQPYTGTNAWPIPITPVISKTPISAKNHFLRGAIAIAINGVPIFNALTNKGTDAYLTGELDDWGGHCGRADDYHYHMAPFHLQALVGKKVPLAYALDGFPIYGETELDGKPAVGLDEFNGHFDSKKKYHYHGTKTYPYINGGFKGVVKEVDGQVDPQAATK
;
A
#
# COMPACT_ATOMS: atom_id res chain seq x y z
N MET A 1 55.80 18.48 -65.66
CA MET A 1 55.88 18.69 -64.21
C MET A 1 54.99 17.65 -63.55
N THR A 2 55.59 16.58 -63.07
CA THR A 2 54.93 15.47 -62.37
C THR A 2 55.06 15.75 -60.87
N HIS A 3 53.94 15.89 -60.17
CA HIS A 3 53.92 15.95 -58.71
C HIS A 3 53.68 14.55 -58.17
N ASP A 4 54.71 13.96 -57.56
CA ASP A 4 54.57 12.76 -56.74
C ASP A 4 54.19 13.20 -55.31
N HIS A 5 53.14 12.59 -54.76
CA HIS A 5 52.81 12.70 -53.35
C HIS A 5 52.95 11.32 -52.71
N GLU A 6 53.84 11.22 -51.71
CA GLU A 6 54.04 10.00 -50.92
C GLU A 6 52.82 9.79 -50.00
N VAL A 7 51.98 8.80 -50.30
CA VAL A 7 50.88 8.39 -49.42
C VAL A 7 51.43 7.40 -48.40
N ARG A 8 51.63 7.86 -47.16
CA ARG A 8 51.98 6.98 -46.04
C ARG A 8 50.75 6.30 -45.48
N HIS A 9 50.60 5.01 -45.75
CA HIS A 9 49.61 4.17 -45.08
C HIS A 9 50.11 3.78 -43.68
N LEU A 10 49.34 4.14 -42.65
CA LEU A 10 49.52 3.61 -41.30
C LEU A 10 49.31 2.09 -41.32
N SER A 11 50.11 1.37 -40.54
CA SER A 11 50.00 -0.09 -40.45
C SER A 11 48.66 -0.51 -39.82
N ASP A 12 48.08 -1.62 -40.26
CA ASP A 12 46.80 -2.13 -39.74
C ASP A 12 46.83 -2.44 -38.23
N ILE A 13 48.04 -2.62 -37.67
CA ILE A 13 48.27 -2.85 -36.24
C ILE A 13 47.93 -1.60 -35.40
N ASP A 14 48.13 -0.39 -35.96
CA ASP A 14 47.85 0.86 -35.27
C ASP A 14 46.35 1.16 -35.20
N ARG A 15 45.57 0.73 -36.19
CA ARG A 15 44.11 0.95 -36.22
C ARG A 15 43.38 0.09 -35.19
N ARG A 16 43.77 -1.19 -35.02
CA ARG A 16 43.15 -2.07 -34.02
C ARG A 16 43.45 -1.63 -32.58
N LYS A 17 44.70 -1.23 -32.29
CA LYS A 17 45.04 -0.71 -30.96
C LYS A 17 44.34 0.61 -30.65
N LEU A 18 44.20 1.51 -31.62
CA LEU A 18 43.46 2.76 -31.45
C LEU A 18 41.94 2.52 -31.21
N LEU A 19 41.34 1.56 -31.92
CA LEU A 19 39.95 1.16 -31.73
C LEU A 19 39.71 0.49 -30.37
N GLU A 20 40.60 -0.39 -29.92
CA GLU A 20 40.51 -1.03 -28.59
C GLU A 20 40.68 -0.03 -27.44
N LEU A 21 41.61 0.94 -27.55
CA LEU A 21 41.77 2.01 -26.56
C LEU A 21 40.56 2.97 -26.53
N SER A 22 39.94 3.25 -27.69
CA SER A 22 38.73 4.08 -27.75
C SER A 22 37.50 3.38 -27.17
N ALA A 23 37.37 2.05 -27.34
CA ALA A 23 36.30 1.27 -26.77
C ALA A 23 36.39 1.18 -25.23
N LEU A 24 37.62 1.11 -24.68
CA LEU A 24 37.82 1.09 -23.22
C LEU A 24 37.56 2.46 -22.57
N ALA A 25 37.96 3.56 -23.21
CA ALA A 25 37.79 4.91 -22.68
C ALA A 25 36.32 5.39 -22.74
N ILE A 26 35.58 5.04 -23.78
CA ILE A 26 34.15 5.39 -23.91
C ILE A 26 33.30 4.44 -23.06
N GLY A 27 33.64 3.14 -22.99
CA GLY A 27 32.92 2.17 -22.16
C GLY A 27 33.02 2.45 -20.66
N GLY A 28 34.20 2.83 -20.16
CA GLY A 28 34.40 3.11 -18.72
C GLY A 28 33.81 4.45 -18.25
N ALA A 29 33.89 5.48 -19.09
CA ALA A 29 33.36 6.81 -18.76
C ALA A 29 31.83 6.89 -18.92
N ALA A 30 31.24 6.21 -19.92
CA ALA A 30 29.79 6.19 -20.11
C ALA A 30 29.05 5.36 -19.05
N LEU A 31 29.66 4.29 -18.52
CA LEU A 31 29.01 3.48 -17.48
C LEU A 31 28.89 4.21 -16.13
N SER A 32 29.79 5.15 -15.86
CA SER A 32 29.86 5.87 -14.59
C SER A 32 29.00 7.15 -14.59
N ALA A 33 28.59 7.62 -15.77
CA ALA A 33 27.86 8.89 -15.95
C ALA A 33 26.35 8.72 -16.18
N LEU A 34 25.85 7.49 -16.38
CA LEU A 34 24.44 7.27 -16.78
C LEU A 34 23.47 7.03 -15.63
N PHE A 35 23.92 6.66 -14.44
CA PHE A 35 23.03 6.51 -13.29
C PHE A 35 23.80 6.82 -12.01
N PRO A 36 23.36 7.75 -11.14
CA PRO A 36 23.74 7.61 -9.75
C PRO A 36 23.25 6.23 -9.33
N LEU A 37 24.17 5.31 -9.00
CA LEU A 37 23.81 4.09 -8.27
C LEU A 37 23.25 4.56 -6.92
N SER A 38 21.96 4.87 -6.89
CA SER A 38 21.21 4.85 -5.65
C SER A 38 21.44 3.45 -5.10
N LYS A 39 22.02 3.37 -3.90
CA LYS A 39 22.17 2.12 -3.17
C LYS A 39 20.80 1.44 -3.18
N SER A 40 20.64 0.39 -3.98
CA SER A 40 19.45 -0.44 -3.93
C SER A 40 19.54 -1.15 -2.57
N GLU A 41 18.85 -0.60 -1.58
CA GLU A 41 18.65 -1.33 -0.33
C GLU A 41 17.88 -2.59 -0.69
N ALA A 42 18.53 -3.75 -0.52
CA ALA A 42 17.86 -5.02 -0.72
C ALA A 42 16.64 -5.09 0.21
N ALA A 43 15.47 -5.31 -0.38
CA ALA A 43 14.22 -5.45 0.33
C ALA A 43 14.34 -6.55 1.39
N THR A 44 14.34 -6.18 2.66
CA THR A 44 14.39 -7.15 3.77
C THR A 44 12.98 -7.62 4.07
N LEU A 45 12.71 -8.92 3.94
CA LEU A 45 11.43 -9.52 4.33
C LEU A 45 11.20 -9.37 5.84
N VAL A 46 9.99 -9.00 6.24
CA VAL A 46 9.67 -8.79 7.67
C VAL A 46 8.33 -9.42 8.03
N LYS A 47 8.25 -9.94 9.25
CA LYS A 47 7.01 -10.43 9.84
C LYS A 47 6.30 -9.28 10.56
N LEU A 48 5.24 -8.77 9.94
CA LEU A 48 4.27 -7.88 10.57
C LEU A 48 3.06 -8.74 11.01
N PRO A 49 2.53 -8.59 12.25
CA PRO A 49 1.44 -9.44 12.75
C PRO A 49 0.24 -9.54 11.78
N GLY A 50 -0.34 -10.75 11.67
CA GLY A 50 -1.48 -11.04 10.80
C GLY A 50 -1.11 -11.47 9.38
N PHE A 51 -0.17 -10.78 8.73
CA PHE A 51 0.18 -11.05 7.33
C PHE A 51 0.75 -12.46 7.08
N SER A 52 1.39 -13.08 8.06
CA SER A 52 1.95 -14.44 7.89
C SER A 52 0.88 -15.51 7.61
N SER A 53 -0.38 -15.28 8.01
CA SER A 53 -1.49 -16.19 7.68
C SER A 53 -1.89 -16.14 6.21
N PHE A 54 -1.41 -15.14 5.45
CA PHE A 54 -1.69 -14.92 4.04
C PHE A 54 -0.43 -14.94 3.18
N ALA A 55 0.64 -15.62 3.63
CA ALA A 55 1.93 -15.61 2.95
C ALA A 55 1.93 -16.15 1.49
N ASN A 56 0.86 -16.85 1.07
CA ASN A 56 0.68 -17.33 -0.30
C ASN A 56 0.22 -16.23 -1.27
N SER A 57 -0.43 -15.18 -0.78
CA SER A 57 -0.99 -14.08 -1.58
C SER A 57 -0.46 -12.70 -1.18
N VAL A 58 0.18 -12.58 -0.02
CA VAL A 58 0.68 -11.33 0.53
C VAL A 58 2.15 -11.45 0.92
N LYS A 59 2.96 -10.49 0.48
CA LYS A 59 4.37 -10.37 0.86
C LYS A 59 4.63 -9.03 1.52
N VAL A 60 5.36 -9.06 2.64
CA VAL A 60 5.73 -7.85 3.38
C VAL A 60 7.24 -7.70 3.41
N PHE A 61 7.73 -6.54 2.99
CA PHE A 61 9.15 -6.20 3.04
C PHE A 61 9.35 -4.77 3.56
N LYS A 62 10.56 -4.45 4.03
CA LYS A 62 10.92 -3.09 4.41
C LYS A 62 11.57 -2.36 3.24
N SER A 63 11.18 -1.10 3.07
CA SER A 63 11.83 -0.14 2.17
C SER A 63 11.85 1.23 2.85
N GLY A 64 13.04 1.73 3.19
CA GLY A 64 13.21 2.96 3.96
C GLY A 64 12.39 2.97 5.25
N LYS A 65 11.48 3.94 5.39
CA LYS A 65 10.64 4.15 6.58
C LYS A 65 9.29 3.40 6.55
N TYR A 66 9.09 2.52 5.57
CA TYR A 66 7.82 1.83 5.33
C TYR A 66 7.96 0.31 5.39
N TYR A 67 6.93 -0.34 5.93
CA TYR A 67 6.57 -1.69 5.52
C TYR A 67 5.82 -1.58 4.20
N MET A 68 6.25 -2.33 3.20
CA MET A 68 5.62 -2.43 1.88
C MET A 68 4.85 -3.74 1.83
N VAL A 69 3.55 -3.66 1.56
CA VAL A 69 2.65 -4.82 1.47
C VAL A 69 2.30 -5.08 0.01
N GLU A 70 2.81 -6.18 -0.54
CA GLU A 70 2.48 -6.65 -1.88
C GLU A 70 1.25 -7.56 -1.84
N SER A 71 0.33 -7.36 -2.78
CA SER A 71 -0.82 -8.24 -3.02
C SER A 71 -1.32 -8.07 -4.46
N ASN A 72 -2.34 -8.82 -4.84
CA ASN A 72 -3.07 -8.63 -6.10
C ASN A 72 -4.46 -7.99 -5.92
N GLY A 73 -4.82 -7.62 -4.68
CA GLY A 73 -6.13 -7.08 -4.33
C GLY A 73 -7.29 -8.09 -4.29
N ILE A 74 -7.04 -9.39 -4.53
CA ILE A 74 -8.08 -10.42 -4.62
C ILE A 74 -8.07 -11.31 -3.36
N PRO A 75 -9.13 -11.26 -2.52
CA PRO A 75 -9.26 -12.13 -1.36
C PRO A 75 -9.73 -13.55 -1.70
N ASP A 76 -9.52 -14.48 -0.77
CA ASP A 76 -10.05 -15.85 -0.82
C ASP A 76 -11.45 -15.92 -0.19
N HIS A 77 -12.40 -15.18 -0.77
CA HIS A 77 -13.82 -15.26 -0.43
C HIS A 77 -14.67 -14.85 -1.65
N GLN A 78 -15.98 -15.10 -1.57
CA GLN A 78 -16.89 -14.80 -2.67
C GLN A 78 -17.26 -13.30 -2.68
N MET A 79 -16.58 -12.54 -3.53
CA MET A 79 -16.82 -11.10 -3.73
C MET A 79 -18.15 -10.81 -4.44
N MET A 80 -18.65 -9.58 -4.27
CA MET A 80 -19.77 -8.98 -5.01
C MET A 80 -21.17 -9.59 -4.77
N VAL A 81 -21.28 -10.63 -3.94
CA VAL A 81 -22.56 -11.23 -3.54
C VAL A 81 -23.21 -10.40 -2.43
N GLY A 82 -24.52 -10.17 -2.52
CA GLY A 82 -25.27 -9.39 -1.53
C GLY A 82 -25.42 -7.91 -1.85
N ILE A 83 -24.68 -7.39 -2.84
CA ILE A 83 -24.78 -6.00 -3.30
C ILE A 83 -26.18 -5.72 -3.86
N LYS A 84 -26.81 -4.65 -3.38
CA LYS A 84 -28.15 -4.19 -3.79
C LYS A 84 -28.09 -3.01 -4.77
N ALA A 85 -27.04 -2.20 -4.70
CA ALA A 85 -26.81 -1.03 -5.54
C ALA A 85 -25.49 -1.17 -6.31
N TRP A 86 -25.44 -2.12 -7.26
CA TRP A 86 -24.21 -2.43 -7.99
C TRP A 86 -23.84 -1.34 -8.99
N GLN A 87 -22.60 -0.87 -8.93
CA GLN A 87 -22.05 0.14 -9.83
C GLN A 87 -21.40 -0.42 -11.12
N GLN A 88 -21.71 -1.68 -11.48
CA GLN A 88 -21.28 -2.31 -12.74
C GLN A 88 -19.76 -2.48 -12.87
N GLN A 89 -19.08 -2.72 -11.74
CA GLN A 89 -17.64 -3.00 -11.68
C GLN A 89 -17.43 -4.43 -11.21
N VAL A 90 -16.32 -5.04 -11.63
CA VAL A 90 -16.01 -6.44 -11.35
C VAL A 90 -14.61 -6.57 -10.77
N PRO A 91 -14.33 -7.59 -9.94
CA PRO A 91 -13.02 -7.70 -9.32
C PRO A 91 -11.97 -8.08 -10.36
N THR A 92 -10.91 -7.27 -10.46
CA THR A 92 -9.73 -7.55 -11.27
C THR A 92 -8.45 -7.48 -10.45
N VAL A 93 -7.43 -8.20 -10.90
CA VAL A 93 -6.11 -8.20 -10.27
C VAL A 93 -5.46 -6.82 -10.43
N GLN A 94 -4.98 -6.28 -9.32
CA GLN A 94 -4.31 -4.99 -9.26
C GLN A 94 -2.79 -5.16 -9.06
N PRO A 95 -1.96 -4.26 -9.60
CA PRO A 95 -0.50 -4.43 -9.63
C PRO A 95 0.19 -3.91 -8.36
N TYR A 96 -0.29 -4.27 -7.16
CA TYR A 96 0.26 -3.78 -5.89
C TYR A 96 1.58 -4.50 -5.53
N THR A 97 2.63 -4.30 -6.32
CA THR A 97 3.93 -4.97 -6.17
C THR A 97 5.10 -3.99 -6.33
N GLY A 98 6.27 -4.34 -5.80
CA GLY A 98 7.49 -3.54 -5.89
C GLY A 98 7.29 -2.12 -5.35
N THR A 99 7.58 -1.12 -6.17
CA THR A 99 7.40 0.30 -5.80
C THR A 99 5.94 0.74 -5.73
N ASN A 100 5.00 -0.08 -6.23
CA ASN A 100 3.56 0.14 -6.16
C ASN A 100 2.89 -0.66 -5.02
N ALA A 101 3.66 -1.27 -4.11
CA ALA A 101 3.11 -1.95 -2.94
C ALA A 101 2.54 -0.93 -1.93
N TRP A 102 1.62 -1.36 -1.06
CA TRP A 102 1.00 -0.49 -0.07
C TRP A 102 2.01 -0.08 1.02
N PRO A 103 2.28 1.22 1.23
CA PRO A 103 3.23 1.68 2.23
C PRO A 103 2.55 1.90 3.59
N ILE A 104 3.08 1.27 4.64
CA ILE A 104 2.68 1.48 6.04
C ILE A 104 3.88 2.06 6.80
N PRO A 105 3.80 3.24 7.43
CA PRO A 105 4.88 3.78 8.25
C PRO A 105 5.32 2.80 9.33
N ILE A 106 6.63 2.53 9.43
CA ILE A 106 7.20 1.62 10.45
C ILE A 106 7.04 2.19 11.86
N THR A 107 7.08 3.52 11.98
CA THR A 107 6.99 4.26 13.24
C THR A 107 5.88 5.31 13.09
N PRO A 108 4.62 4.96 13.42
CA PRO A 108 3.52 5.90 13.36
C PRO A 108 3.75 7.04 14.36
N VAL A 109 3.39 8.26 13.97
CA VAL A 109 3.56 9.48 14.78
C VAL A 109 2.19 10.08 15.02
N ILE A 110 1.82 10.31 16.28
CA ILE A 110 0.56 11.00 16.63
C ILE A 110 0.57 12.41 16.04
N SER A 111 -0.46 12.74 15.27
CA SER A 111 -0.64 14.08 14.70
C SER A 111 -1.10 15.06 15.76
N LYS A 112 -0.56 16.30 15.71
CA LYS A 112 -1.09 17.43 16.49
C LYS A 112 -2.43 17.92 15.95
N THR A 113 -2.71 17.62 14.69
CA THR A 113 -3.93 17.96 13.96
C THR A 113 -4.42 16.70 13.23
N PRO A 114 -5.03 15.74 13.96
CA PRO A 114 -5.65 14.57 13.35
C PRO A 114 -6.70 14.96 12.29
N ILE A 115 -6.87 14.13 11.27
CA ILE A 115 -7.76 14.43 10.13
C ILE A 115 -8.90 13.42 10.10
N SER A 116 -10.14 13.91 10.07
CA SER A 116 -11.33 13.05 9.99
C SER A 116 -11.62 12.62 8.56
N ALA A 117 -11.97 11.34 8.39
CA ALA A 117 -12.42 10.79 7.11
C ALA A 117 -13.86 11.23 6.75
N LYS A 118 -14.58 11.96 7.62
CA LYS A 118 -15.94 12.45 7.28
C LYS A 118 -15.97 13.34 6.02
N ASN A 119 -14.92 14.15 5.83
CA ASN A 119 -14.82 15.10 4.73
C ASN A 119 -13.48 15.00 3.96
N HIS A 120 -12.64 14.03 4.32
CA HIS A 120 -11.31 13.81 3.75
C HIS A 120 -11.16 12.34 3.35
N PHE A 121 -10.17 12.03 2.52
CA PHE A 121 -9.87 10.65 2.12
C PHE A 121 -11.10 9.94 1.50
N LEU A 122 -11.89 10.67 0.70
CA LEU A 122 -13.04 10.12 -0.02
C LEU A 122 -12.60 9.36 -1.29
N ARG A 123 -11.29 9.27 -1.53
CA ARG A 123 -10.66 8.54 -2.63
C ARG A 123 -9.47 7.75 -2.08
N GLY A 124 -9.21 6.60 -2.69
CA GLY A 124 -8.12 5.71 -2.30
C GLY A 124 -8.34 5.04 -0.94
N ALA A 125 -7.34 4.26 -0.53
CA ALA A 125 -7.41 3.51 0.71
C ALA A 125 -7.04 4.37 1.92
N ILE A 126 -7.60 4.00 3.07
CA ILE A 126 -7.20 4.52 4.39
C ILE A 126 -6.50 3.46 5.24
N ALA A 127 -6.61 2.19 4.86
CA ALA A 127 -5.93 1.07 5.52
C ALA A 127 -5.71 -0.08 4.53
N ILE A 128 -4.91 -1.06 4.93
CA ILE A 128 -4.69 -2.32 4.21
C ILE A 128 -4.99 -3.49 5.14
N ALA A 129 -5.89 -4.38 4.72
CA ALA A 129 -6.23 -5.58 5.47
C ALA A 129 -5.09 -6.60 5.44
N ILE A 130 -5.03 -7.48 6.44
CA ILE A 130 -3.95 -8.49 6.54
C ILE A 130 -3.98 -9.54 5.42
N ASN A 131 -5.10 -9.67 4.71
CA ASN A 131 -5.24 -10.48 3.49
C ASN A 131 -4.84 -9.72 2.21
N GLY A 132 -4.33 -8.49 2.33
CA GLY A 132 -3.82 -7.70 1.22
C GLY A 132 -4.88 -6.92 0.44
N VAL A 133 -6.13 -6.88 0.91
CA VAL A 133 -7.20 -6.08 0.30
C VAL A 133 -7.19 -4.67 0.89
N PRO A 134 -7.16 -3.60 0.08
CA PRO A 134 -7.24 -2.24 0.58
C PRO A 134 -8.59 -1.97 1.24
N ILE A 135 -8.59 -1.07 2.22
CA ILE A 135 -9.78 -0.63 2.94
C ILE A 135 -9.95 0.86 2.70
N PHE A 136 -11.06 1.22 2.11
CA PHE A 136 -11.44 2.58 1.80
C PHE A 136 -12.29 3.15 2.93
N ASN A 137 -12.49 4.46 2.89
CA ASN A 137 -13.36 5.18 3.79
C ASN A 137 -14.78 4.61 3.76
N ALA A 138 -15.48 4.51 4.88
CA ALA A 138 -16.88 4.09 4.93
C ALA A 138 -17.79 4.92 4.00
N LEU A 139 -17.39 6.16 3.71
CA LEU A 139 -18.04 7.02 2.74
C LEU A 139 -17.48 6.84 1.33
N THR A 140 -18.35 6.83 0.34
CA THR A 140 -18.00 6.87 -1.09
C THR A 140 -17.38 8.22 -1.47
N ASN A 141 -16.90 8.35 -2.71
CA ASN A 141 -16.43 9.63 -3.26
C ASN A 141 -17.51 10.73 -3.34
N LYS A 142 -18.78 10.40 -3.12
CA LYS A 142 -19.90 11.33 -3.00
C LYS A 142 -20.20 11.74 -1.56
N GLY A 143 -19.47 11.19 -0.58
CA GLY A 143 -19.71 11.40 0.85
C GLY A 143 -20.90 10.60 1.41
N THR A 144 -21.40 9.59 0.67
CA THR A 144 -22.51 8.72 1.12
C THR A 144 -21.99 7.45 1.77
N ASP A 145 -22.69 6.94 2.78
CA ASP A 145 -22.32 5.70 3.46
C ASP A 145 -22.58 4.48 2.56
N ALA A 146 -21.50 3.81 2.14
CA ALA A 146 -21.57 2.70 1.17
C ALA A 146 -22.35 1.48 1.70
N TYR A 147 -22.31 1.24 3.01
CA TYR A 147 -23.06 0.15 3.63
C TYR A 147 -24.56 0.45 3.60
N LEU A 148 -24.94 1.66 4.00
CA LEU A 148 -26.35 2.07 4.05
C LEU A 148 -26.98 2.23 2.67
N THR A 149 -26.19 2.59 1.65
CA THR A 149 -26.66 2.64 0.25
C THR A 149 -26.75 1.26 -0.41
N GLY A 150 -26.30 0.20 0.26
CA GLY A 150 -26.36 -1.17 -0.24
C GLY A 150 -25.35 -1.48 -1.35
N GLU A 151 -24.23 -0.75 -1.38
CA GLU A 151 -23.16 -0.91 -2.37
C GLU A 151 -22.20 -2.05 -2.02
N LEU A 152 -22.23 -2.54 -0.77
CA LEU A 152 -21.29 -3.55 -0.27
C LEU A 152 -21.81 -4.98 -0.39
N ASP A 153 -20.88 -5.89 -0.62
CA ASP A 153 -21.09 -7.34 -0.57
C ASP A 153 -21.18 -7.86 0.87
N ASP A 154 -21.44 -9.16 1.02
CA ASP A 154 -21.58 -9.84 2.31
C ASP A 154 -20.32 -9.75 3.19
N TRP A 155 -19.18 -9.35 2.62
CA TRP A 155 -17.90 -9.19 3.30
C TRP A 155 -17.55 -7.73 3.61
N GLY A 156 -18.44 -6.80 3.25
CA GLY A 156 -18.27 -5.36 3.49
C GLY A 156 -17.38 -4.66 2.47
N GLY A 157 -17.25 -5.20 1.26
CA GLY A 157 -16.48 -4.60 0.16
C GLY A 157 -17.22 -4.55 -1.16
N HIS A 158 -16.63 -3.90 -2.16
CA HIS A 158 -17.11 -3.86 -3.54
C HIS A 158 -15.98 -3.48 -4.49
N CYS A 159 -16.28 -3.37 -5.79
CA CYS A 159 -15.29 -2.95 -6.79
C CYS A 159 -15.48 -1.49 -7.17
N GLY A 160 -14.40 -0.70 -7.12
CA GLY A 160 -14.34 0.69 -7.56
C GLY A 160 -14.29 0.85 -9.08
N ARG A 161 -14.21 2.11 -9.55
CA ARG A 161 -14.14 2.47 -10.98
C ARG A 161 -12.95 1.88 -11.75
N ALA A 162 -11.91 1.43 -11.04
CA ALA A 162 -10.75 0.77 -11.64
C ALA A 162 -10.84 -0.76 -11.52
N ASP A 163 -12.05 -1.29 -11.32
CA ASP A 163 -12.31 -2.71 -11.09
C ASP A 163 -11.49 -3.28 -9.92
N ASP A 164 -11.14 -2.43 -8.95
CA ASP A 164 -10.38 -2.77 -7.76
C ASP A 164 -11.32 -3.17 -6.63
N TYR A 165 -11.19 -4.39 -6.12
CA TYR A 165 -11.94 -4.80 -4.95
C TYR A 165 -11.34 -4.18 -3.67
N HIS A 166 -12.20 -3.57 -2.85
CA HIS A 166 -11.81 -2.98 -1.58
C HIS A 166 -12.93 -3.08 -0.54
N TYR A 167 -12.54 -3.13 0.73
CA TYR A 167 -13.50 -3.07 1.85
C TYR A 167 -13.86 -1.62 2.18
N HIS A 168 -15.07 -1.39 2.69
CA HIS A 168 -15.48 -0.16 3.37
C HIS A 168 -15.71 -0.37 4.88
N MET A 169 -15.64 -1.62 5.33
CA MET A 169 -15.87 -2.03 6.71
C MET A 169 -14.71 -2.88 7.23
N ALA A 170 -14.59 -3.01 8.55
CA ALA A 170 -13.61 -3.92 9.14
C ALA A 170 -13.87 -5.37 8.68
N PRO A 171 -12.85 -6.09 8.17
CA PRO A 171 -13.01 -7.46 7.69
C PRO A 171 -13.00 -8.46 8.86
N PHE A 172 -14.06 -8.44 9.69
CA PHE A 172 -14.15 -9.24 10.92
C PHE A 172 -14.02 -10.75 10.70
N HIS A 173 -14.34 -11.24 9.49
CA HIS A 173 -14.15 -12.65 9.12
C HIS A 173 -12.69 -13.11 9.25
N LEU A 174 -11.72 -12.21 9.05
CA LEU A 174 -10.30 -12.52 9.21
C LEU A 174 -9.96 -12.86 10.67
N GLN A 175 -10.74 -12.38 11.64
CA GLN A 175 -10.52 -12.67 13.06
C GLN A 175 -10.66 -14.17 13.38
N ALA A 176 -11.48 -14.91 12.62
CA ALA A 176 -11.59 -16.37 12.78
C ALA A 176 -10.29 -17.09 12.38
N LEU A 177 -9.50 -16.51 11.48
CA LEU A 177 -8.26 -17.08 10.95
C LEU A 177 -7.05 -16.73 11.82
N VAL A 178 -6.99 -15.50 12.33
CA VAL A 178 -5.81 -15.00 13.07
C VAL A 178 -6.00 -14.87 14.58
N GLY A 179 -7.25 -14.97 15.05
CA GLY A 179 -7.61 -14.77 16.44
C GLY A 179 -7.70 -13.30 16.86
N LYS A 180 -8.27 -13.06 18.04
CA LYS A 180 -8.60 -11.71 18.55
C LYS A 180 -7.40 -10.82 18.90
N LYS A 181 -6.23 -11.42 19.11
CA LYS A 181 -5.01 -10.72 19.56
C LYS A 181 -4.17 -10.19 18.40
N VAL A 182 -4.63 -10.39 17.17
CA VAL A 182 -3.91 -10.03 15.96
C VAL A 182 -4.70 -8.94 15.24
N PRO A 183 -4.04 -7.89 14.73
CA PRO A 183 -4.71 -6.87 13.92
C PRO A 183 -5.37 -7.49 12.69
N LEU A 184 -6.52 -6.94 12.28
CA LEU A 184 -7.20 -7.30 11.04
C LEU A 184 -6.72 -6.45 9.86
N ALA A 185 -6.17 -5.28 10.16
CA ALA A 185 -5.66 -4.34 9.17
C ALA A 185 -4.62 -3.39 9.81
N TYR A 186 -3.99 -2.57 8.97
CA TYR A 186 -3.14 -1.47 9.37
C TYR A 186 -3.58 -0.20 8.64
N ALA A 187 -3.83 0.87 9.38
CA ALA A 187 -4.09 2.18 8.81
C ALA A 187 -2.84 2.72 8.10
N LEU A 188 -3.03 3.55 7.07
CA LEU A 188 -1.90 4.12 6.31
C LEU A 188 -1.09 5.15 7.11
N ASP A 189 -1.54 5.53 8.31
CA ASP A 189 -0.73 6.28 9.28
C ASP A 189 0.22 5.40 10.12
N GLY A 190 0.11 4.07 9.98
CA GLY A 190 0.97 3.07 10.60
C GLY A 190 0.40 2.38 11.84
N PHE A 191 -0.76 2.80 12.35
CA PHE A 191 -1.35 2.15 13.53
C PHE A 191 -2.14 0.88 13.15
N PRO A 192 -2.08 -0.18 14.00
CA PRO A 192 -2.86 -1.38 13.78
C PRO A 192 -4.35 -1.13 14.01
N ILE A 193 -5.18 -1.91 13.32
CA ILE A 193 -6.63 -1.94 13.49
C ILE A 193 -7.03 -3.34 13.95
N TYR A 194 -7.65 -3.43 15.13
CA TYR A 194 -8.17 -4.67 15.70
C TYR A 194 -9.66 -4.86 15.41
N GLY A 195 -10.20 -6.03 15.73
CA GLY A 195 -11.64 -6.27 15.72
C GLY A 195 -12.37 -5.58 16.87
N GLU A 196 -13.55 -6.07 17.25
CA GLU A 196 -14.42 -5.43 18.25
C GLU A 196 -13.91 -5.56 19.71
N THR A 197 -12.77 -6.22 19.93
CA THR A 197 -12.27 -6.55 21.26
C THR A 197 -10.83 -6.10 21.48
N GLU A 198 -10.51 -5.80 22.72
CA GLU A 198 -9.15 -5.69 23.23
C GLU A 198 -8.38 -7.01 23.12
N LEU A 199 -7.06 -6.93 23.33
CA LEU A 199 -6.18 -8.10 23.38
C LEU A 199 -6.52 -9.09 24.50
N ASP A 200 -7.22 -8.65 25.55
CA ASP A 200 -7.72 -9.53 26.62
C ASP A 200 -9.09 -10.16 26.29
N GLY A 201 -9.67 -9.80 25.13
CA GLY A 201 -10.94 -10.32 24.62
C GLY A 201 -12.18 -9.57 25.08
N LYS A 202 -12.04 -8.54 25.94
CA LYS A 202 -13.17 -7.67 26.32
C LYS A 202 -13.55 -6.75 25.16
N PRO A 203 -14.81 -6.31 25.07
CA PRO A 203 -15.20 -5.30 24.10
C PRO A 203 -14.32 -4.05 24.21
N ALA A 204 -13.92 -3.49 23.06
CA ALA A 204 -13.27 -2.20 23.01
C ALA A 204 -14.27 -1.11 23.42
N VAL A 205 -13.89 -0.24 24.35
CA VAL A 205 -14.74 0.83 24.90
C VAL A 205 -13.93 2.11 25.06
N GLY A 206 -14.60 3.27 25.04
CA GLY A 206 -13.91 4.55 25.16
C GLY A 206 -13.12 4.95 23.90
N LEU A 207 -13.58 4.47 22.73
CA LEU A 207 -13.03 4.86 21.45
C LEU A 207 -13.19 6.37 21.23
N ASP A 208 -12.18 6.99 20.63
CA ASP A 208 -12.21 8.35 20.17
C ASP A 208 -12.99 8.49 18.85
N GLU A 209 -13.07 9.72 18.35
CA GLU A 209 -13.80 10.07 17.12
C GLU A 209 -13.29 9.37 15.84
N PHE A 210 -12.10 8.75 15.89
CA PHE A 210 -11.54 7.97 14.79
C PHE A 210 -11.66 6.47 15.01
N ASN A 211 -12.46 6.03 15.97
CA ASN A 211 -12.64 4.63 16.32
C ASN A 211 -11.39 3.97 16.91
N GLY A 212 -10.54 4.72 17.61
CA GLY A 212 -9.35 4.18 18.28
C GLY A 212 -9.15 4.70 19.69
N HIS A 213 -8.18 4.15 20.41
CA HIS A 213 -7.77 4.66 21.73
C HIS A 213 -6.34 4.30 22.07
N PHE A 214 -5.88 4.82 23.21
CA PHE A 214 -4.62 4.42 23.81
C PHE A 214 -4.82 3.28 24.79
N ASP A 215 -3.99 2.24 24.70
CA ASP A 215 -3.90 1.20 25.71
C ASP A 215 -3.25 1.71 27.02
N SER A 216 -3.19 0.85 28.04
CA SER A 216 -2.55 1.16 29.32
C SER A 216 -1.04 1.46 29.21
N LYS A 217 -0.40 1.08 28.09
CA LYS A 217 1.00 1.35 27.75
C LYS A 217 1.16 2.57 26.84
N LYS A 218 0.11 3.36 26.65
CA LYS A 218 0.08 4.56 25.80
C LYS A 218 0.39 4.27 24.32
N LYS A 219 0.07 3.08 23.85
CA LYS A 219 0.09 2.74 22.42
C LYS A 219 -1.29 2.96 21.85
N TYR A 220 -1.37 3.69 20.74
CA TYR A 220 -2.61 3.94 20.05
C TYR A 220 -2.90 2.82 19.04
N HIS A 221 -4.17 2.45 18.91
CA HIS A 221 -4.66 1.53 17.89
C HIS A 221 -6.14 1.79 17.59
N TYR A 222 -6.58 1.39 16.40
CA TYR A 222 -7.98 1.49 15.99
C TYR A 222 -8.73 0.18 16.23
N HIS A 223 -10.05 0.27 16.19
CA HIS A 223 -10.97 -0.86 16.23
C HIS A 223 -11.97 -0.76 15.09
N GLY A 224 -12.27 -1.91 14.49
CA GLY A 224 -13.49 -2.08 13.71
C GLY A 224 -14.71 -2.07 14.62
N THR A 225 -15.82 -1.48 14.16
CA THR A 225 -17.10 -1.45 14.87
C THR A 225 -18.25 -1.87 13.97
N LYS A 226 -19.39 -2.27 14.56
CA LYS A 226 -20.62 -2.56 13.79
C LYS A 226 -21.43 -1.31 13.43
N THR A 227 -21.11 -0.18 14.04
CA THR A 227 -21.71 1.13 13.76
C THR A 227 -20.71 2.01 13.02
N TYR A 228 -21.21 3.02 12.29
CA TYR A 228 -20.36 4.03 11.67
C TYR A 228 -19.33 4.57 12.68
N PRO A 229 -18.03 4.72 12.30
CA PRO A 229 -17.48 4.61 10.94
C PRO A 229 -17.09 3.19 10.48
N TYR A 230 -17.48 2.12 11.20
CA TYR A 230 -17.20 0.70 10.91
C TYR A 230 -15.73 0.25 10.94
N ILE A 231 -14.82 1.18 10.68
CA ILE A 231 -13.35 1.04 10.64
C ILE A 231 -12.73 2.29 11.25
N ASN A 232 -11.49 2.68 10.91
CA ASN A 232 -10.91 3.95 11.37
C ASN A 232 -11.61 5.14 10.71
N GLY A 233 -12.20 6.03 11.52
CA GLY A 233 -12.97 7.20 11.06
C GLY A 233 -12.12 8.39 10.59
N GLY A 234 -10.83 8.16 10.35
CA GLY A 234 -9.82 9.18 10.10
C GLY A 234 -8.43 8.69 10.50
N PHE A 235 -7.52 9.65 10.66
CA PHE A 235 -6.15 9.40 11.08
C PHE A 235 -5.79 10.21 12.32
N LYS A 236 -5.52 9.49 13.40
CA LYS A 236 -4.81 9.97 14.58
C LYS A 236 -3.35 10.25 14.29
N GLY A 237 -2.74 9.46 13.40
CA GLY A 237 -1.35 9.62 13.00
C GLY A 237 -1.16 10.68 11.92
N VAL A 238 0.11 11.03 11.68
CA VAL A 238 0.49 11.93 10.60
C VAL A 238 0.33 11.22 9.26
N VAL A 239 -0.49 11.80 8.40
CA VAL A 239 -0.62 11.46 6.99
C VAL A 239 -0.51 12.72 6.15
N LYS A 240 -0.26 12.55 4.86
CA LYS A 240 -0.38 13.60 3.86
C LYS A 240 -1.59 13.27 2.99
N GLU A 241 -2.45 14.26 2.76
CA GLU A 241 -3.53 14.15 1.79
C GLU A 241 -3.13 14.88 0.51
N VAL A 242 -3.34 14.23 -0.63
CA VAL A 242 -3.18 14.81 -1.98
C VAL A 242 -4.40 14.37 -2.77
N ASP A 243 -5.09 15.29 -3.45
CA ASP A 243 -6.27 14.98 -4.30
C ASP A 243 -7.35 14.10 -3.62
N GLY A 244 -7.56 14.30 -2.32
CA GLY A 244 -8.58 13.60 -1.53
C GLY A 244 -8.21 12.16 -1.15
N GLN A 245 -6.92 11.80 -1.21
CA GLN A 245 -6.41 10.46 -0.91
C GLN A 245 -5.09 10.53 -0.11
N VAL A 246 -4.73 9.46 0.60
CA VAL A 246 -3.47 9.38 1.35
C VAL A 246 -2.25 9.32 0.41
N ASP A 247 -1.17 10.02 0.74
CA ASP A 247 0.09 10.03 -0.02
C ASP A 247 1.29 9.65 0.87
N PRO A 248 2.18 8.72 0.43
CA PRO A 248 2.06 7.87 -0.76
C PRO A 248 1.04 6.73 -0.55
N GLN A 249 0.50 6.20 -1.66
CA GLN A 249 -0.25 4.94 -1.65
C GLN A 249 -0.11 4.20 -2.99
N ALA A 250 -0.53 2.94 -3.03
CA ALA A 250 -0.54 2.13 -4.26
C ALA A 250 -1.58 2.64 -5.27
N ALA A 251 -1.31 2.43 -6.55
CA ALA A 251 -2.21 2.79 -7.64
C ALA A 251 -2.78 1.53 -8.33
N THR A 252 -4.04 1.64 -8.75
CA THR A 252 -4.72 0.68 -9.64
C THR A 252 -4.27 0.87 -11.10
N LYS A 253 -4.63 -0.07 -11.97
CA LYS A 253 -4.34 0.01 -13.42
C LYS A 253 -5.57 0.40 -14.24
#